data_AF-A0A6B1D2K2-F1
#
_entry.id   AF-A0A6B1D2K2-F1
#
_cell.length_a   1.000
_cell.length_b   1.000
_cell.length_c   1.000
_cell.angle_alpha   90.00
_cell.angle_beta   90.00
_cell.angle_gamma   90.00
#
_symmetry.space_group_name_H-M   'P 1'
#
loop_
_entity.id
_entity.type
_entity.pdbx_description
1 polymer ?
#
loop_
_entity_poly.entity_id
_entity_poly.type
_entity_poly.pdbx_seq_one_letter_code
_entity_poly.pdbx_strand_id
1 'polypeptide(L)'
;MRDNYQRDGFLLVRQALPPADLEPLRACIHRQVGIYATEMFNDGKIKDPFDELPFGQRLAALHRENEIRLRSWNQPALGPELHALIQHPGIVDALEPLLGPNVSFNGDYHLRPKMPDSELTAFPLHQDSQYYGKQSRHAHIITVWIPLVDVDEENGCLYLIPGSNAWELIDSKRDKNMNMRSFEDPEERGTPIPMPMNKGDILLFSNMTFHGSKVNRTDEVRWSIDIRYCRTPGTYDAPQEVLDGEAFMREKLERTKRPPFSVRGQGAPATYADWQAAFDALYS
;
A
#
# COMPACT_ATOMS: atom_id res chain seq x y z
N MET A 1 -14.50 8.14 -15.24
CA MET A 1 -13.44 7.52 -14.39
C MET A 1 -12.26 8.47 -14.23
N ARG A 2 -11.54 8.78 -15.32
CA ARG A 2 -10.39 9.70 -15.31
C ARG A 2 -10.71 11.08 -14.73
N ASP A 3 -11.82 11.70 -15.14
CA ASP A 3 -12.20 13.04 -14.66
C ASP A 3 -12.44 13.08 -13.14
N ASN A 4 -13.08 12.05 -12.58
CA ASN A 4 -13.28 11.94 -11.14
C ASN A 4 -11.94 11.79 -10.40
N TYR A 5 -11.03 10.95 -10.91
CA TYR A 5 -9.70 10.79 -10.33
C TYR A 5 -8.91 12.10 -10.37
N GLN A 6 -8.97 12.83 -11.48
CA GLN A 6 -8.28 14.13 -11.60
C GLN A 6 -8.85 15.18 -10.66
N ARG A 7 -10.18 15.24 -10.54
CA ARG A 7 -10.89 16.18 -9.66
C ARG A 7 -10.69 15.86 -8.18
N ASP A 8 -10.87 14.61 -7.80
CA ASP A 8 -10.94 14.21 -6.39
C ASP A 8 -9.59 13.70 -5.84
N GLY A 9 -8.67 13.30 -6.72
CA GLY A 9 -7.38 12.70 -6.36
C GLY A 9 -7.42 11.19 -6.16
N PHE A 10 -8.62 10.60 -6.16
CA PHE A 10 -8.81 9.18 -5.93
C PHE A 10 -9.99 8.61 -6.73
N LEU A 11 -10.03 7.28 -6.79
CA LEU A 11 -11.06 6.49 -7.46
C LEU A 11 -11.25 5.17 -6.72
N LEU A 12 -12.48 4.92 -6.28
CA LEU A 12 -12.89 3.63 -5.74
C LEU A 12 -13.47 2.77 -6.86
N VAL A 13 -12.90 1.59 -7.07
CA VAL A 13 -13.41 0.59 -8.01
C VAL A 13 -13.93 -0.59 -7.22
N ARG A 14 -15.26 -0.76 -7.23
CA ARG A 14 -15.93 -1.84 -6.51
C ARG A 14 -15.72 -3.16 -7.23
N GLN A 15 -15.40 -4.21 -6.46
CA GLN A 15 -15.27 -5.59 -6.93
C GLN A 15 -14.36 -5.72 -8.16
N ALA A 16 -13.27 -4.93 -8.19
CA ALA A 16 -12.25 -5.04 -9.23
C ALA A 16 -11.52 -6.38 -9.16
N LEU A 17 -11.45 -6.96 -7.97
CA LEU A 17 -10.84 -8.24 -7.70
C LEU A 17 -11.92 -9.22 -7.20
N PRO A 18 -12.13 -10.35 -7.87
CA PRO A 18 -12.86 -11.46 -7.28
C PRO A 18 -12.27 -11.79 -5.89
N PRO A 19 -13.09 -11.91 -4.83
CA PRO A 19 -12.62 -12.24 -3.49
C PRO A 19 -11.73 -13.50 -3.42
N ALA A 20 -11.95 -14.46 -4.32
CA ALA A 20 -11.15 -15.69 -4.43
C ALA A 20 -9.69 -15.42 -4.85
N ASP A 21 -9.45 -14.38 -5.66
CA ASP A 21 -8.12 -14.04 -6.17
C ASP A 21 -7.22 -13.45 -5.07
N LEU A 22 -7.80 -13.04 -3.94
CA LEU A 22 -7.07 -12.57 -2.75
C LEU A 22 -6.69 -13.70 -1.79
N GLU A 23 -7.29 -14.89 -1.92
CA GLU A 23 -7.05 -16.00 -0.98
C GLU A 23 -5.62 -16.56 -1.02
N PRO A 24 -4.92 -16.65 -2.16
CA PRO A 24 -3.50 -17.05 -2.17
C PRO A 24 -2.63 -16.14 -1.29
N LEU A 25 -2.81 -14.82 -1.39
CA LEU A 25 -2.07 -13.87 -0.57
C LEU A 25 -2.49 -13.97 0.92
N ARG A 26 -3.79 -14.10 1.21
CA ARG A 26 -4.28 -14.30 2.59
C ARG A 26 -3.71 -15.57 3.22
N ALA A 27 -3.67 -16.68 2.49
CA ALA A 27 -3.08 -17.93 2.94
C ALA A 27 -1.56 -17.80 3.18
N CYS A 28 -0.87 -17.07 2.31
CA CYS A 28 0.55 -16.75 2.49
C CYS A 28 0.79 -15.97 3.78
N ILE A 29 0.04 -14.89 4.01
CA ILE A 29 0.12 -14.09 5.23
C ILE A 29 -0.22 -14.93 6.47
N HIS A 30 -1.28 -15.74 6.41
CA HIS A 30 -1.69 -16.60 7.53
C HIS A 30 -0.58 -17.59 7.92
N ARG A 31 0.05 -18.21 6.93
CA ARG A 31 1.21 -19.10 7.14
C ARG A 31 2.38 -18.36 7.78
N GLN A 32 2.70 -17.14 7.34
CA GLN A 32 3.77 -16.34 7.94
C GLN A 32 3.48 -15.94 9.38
N VAL A 33 2.22 -15.58 9.69
CA VAL A 33 1.78 -15.34 11.07
C VAL A 33 1.93 -16.62 11.91
N GLY A 34 1.65 -17.81 11.35
CA GLY A 34 1.85 -19.08 12.03
C GLY A 34 3.32 -19.40 12.32
N ILE A 35 4.23 -19.13 11.38
CA ILE A 35 5.68 -19.26 11.59
C ILE A 35 6.11 -18.35 12.73
N TYR A 36 5.71 -17.08 12.69
CA TYR A 36 6.01 -16.11 13.74
C TYR A 36 5.43 -16.53 15.11
N ALA A 37 4.20 -17.05 15.14
CA ALA A 37 3.58 -17.56 16.36
C ALA A 37 4.39 -18.73 16.95
N THR A 38 4.85 -19.64 16.09
CA THR A 38 5.67 -20.79 16.50
C THR A 38 6.99 -20.33 17.11
N GLU A 39 7.66 -19.34 16.50
CA GLU A 39 8.88 -18.74 17.04
C GLU A 39 8.63 -18.10 18.41
N MET A 40 7.58 -17.29 18.55
CA MET A 40 7.21 -16.68 19.83
C MET A 40 6.93 -17.71 20.92
N PHE A 41 6.24 -18.81 20.58
CA PHE A 41 5.92 -19.88 21.51
C PHE A 41 7.18 -20.63 21.95
N ASN A 42 8.07 -20.98 21.02
CA ASN A 42 9.34 -21.63 21.32
C ASN A 42 10.27 -20.75 22.17
N ASP A 43 10.20 -19.43 21.99
CA ASP A 43 10.90 -18.44 22.81
C ASP A 43 10.25 -18.22 24.19
N GLY A 44 9.11 -18.84 24.48
CA GLY A 44 8.35 -18.67 25.72
C GLY A 44 7.69 -17.29 25.89
N LYS A 45 7.50 -16.54 24.79
CA LYS A 45 6.88 -15.20 24.79
C LYS A 45 5.35 -15.25 24.84
N ILE A 46 4.77 -16.38 24.47
CA ILE A 46 3.33 -16.67 24.47
C ILE A 46 3.09 -18.11 24.94
N LYS A 47 1.86 -18.41 25.35
CA LYS A 47 1.45 -19.72 25.87
C LYS A 47 0.72 -20.59 24.84
N ASP A 48 0.20 -19.98 23.79
CA ASP A 48 -0.56 -20.66 22.73
C ASP A 48 -0.21 -20.05 21.36
N PRO A 49 0.19 -20.84 20.35
CA PRO A 49 0.44 -20.33 18.99
C PRO A 49 -0.85 -19.98 18.22
N PHE A 50 -2.02 -20.29 18.77
CA PHE A 50 -3.36 -19.99 18.24
C PHE A 50 -3.60 -20.56 16.83
N ASP A 51 -3.24 -21.83 16.60
CA ASP A 51 -3.31 -22.47 15.28
C ASP A 51 -4.70 -22.53 14.65
N GLU A 52 -5.74 -22.66 15.47
CA GLU A 52 -7.13 -22.80 15.04
C GLU A 52 -7.82 -21.45 14.75
N LEU A 53 -7.17 -20.31 15.07
CA LEU A 53 -7.80 -19.00 14.87
C LEU A 53 -7.78 -18.57 13.39
N PRO A 54 -8.87 -17.95 12.91
CA PRO A 54 -8.98 -17.51 11.53
C PRO A 54 -8.02 -16.35 11.20
N PHE A 55 -7.90 -16.07 9.90
CA PHE A 55 -7.00 -15.06 9.31
C PHE A 55 -6.92 -13.73 10.06
N GLY A 56 -8.08 -13.12 10.38
CA GLY A 56 -8.14 -11.82 11.06
C GLY A 56 -7.79 -11.87 12.55
N GLN A 57 -7.95 -13.03 13.19
CA GLN A 57 -7.91 -13.14 14.66
C GLN A 57 -6.56 -13.61 15.19
N ARG A 58 -5.82 -14.42 14.43
CA ARG A 58 -4.59 -15.04 14.93
C ARG A 58 -3.54 -14.01 15.37
N LEU A 59 -3.21 -13.03 14.51
CA LEU A 59 -2.25 -11.99 14.87
C LEU A 59 -2.77 -11.06 15.99
N ALA A 60 -4.09 -10.83 16.06
CA ALA A 60 -4.71 -10.07 17.15
C ALA A 60 -4.56 -10.80 18.50
N ALA A 61 -4.77 -12.11 18.54
CA ALA A 61 -4.56 -12.91 19.74
C ALA A 61 -3.10 -12.88 20.22
N LEU A 62 -2.14 -13.02 19.30
CA LEU A 62 -0.71 -12.89 19.61
C LEU A 62 -0.38 -11.51 20.20
N HIS A 63 -0.94 -10.44 19.62
CA HIS A 63 -0.75 -9.08 20.12
C HIS A 63 -1.32 -8.83 21.52
N ARG A 64 -2.47 -9.45 21.84
CA ARG A 64 -3.07 -9.37 23.18
C ARG A 64 -2.20 -10.04 24.24
N GLU A 65 -1.58 -11.17 23.92
CA GLU A 65 -0.72 -11.86 24.86
C GLU A 65 0.66 -11.21 25.00
N ASN A 66 1.21 -10.73 23.88
CA ASN A 66 2.48 -10.02 23.85
C ASN A 66 2.43 -8.89 22.83
N GLU A 67 2.49 -7.64 23.30
CA GLU A 67 2.34 -6.43 22.47
C GLU A 67 3.28 -6.46 21.25
N ILE A 68 2.69 -6.68 20.07
CA ILE A 68 3.39 -6.65 18.78
C ILE A 68 3.49 -5.20 18.29
N ARG A 69 4.73 -4.71 18.11
CA ARG A 69 5.02 -3.36 17.58
C ARG A 69 5.48 -3.40 16.13
N LEU A 70 4.55 -3.70 15.22
CA LEU A 70 4.81 -3.77 13.77
C LEU A 70 3.91 -2.78 13.01
N ARG A 71 4.51 -2.00 12.11
CA ARG A 71 3.78 -1.05 11.23
C ARG A 71 3.52 -1.60 9.83
N SER A 72 4.27 -2.63 9.45
CA SER A 72 4.13 -3.33 8.17
C SER A 72 4.63 -4.77 8.34
N TRP A 73 4.02 -5.71 7.63
CA TRP A 73 4.37 -7.13 7.64
C TRP A 73 4.97 -7.54 6.30
N ASN A 74 6.17 -7.05 6.00
CA ASN A 74 6.79 -7.25 4.69
C ASN A 74 7.76 -8.44 4.69
N GLN A 75 7.44 -9.57 5.35
CA GLN A 75 8.35 -10.72 5.46
C GLN A 75 7.68 -12.05 5.03
N PRO A 76 8.33 -12.86 4.17
CA PRO A 76 9.31 -12.45 3.16
C PRO A 76 8.60 -11.69 2.04
N ALA A 77 9.11 -10.49 1.82
CA ALA A 77 8.61 -9.48 0.92
C ALA A 77 8.82 -9.86 -0.56
N LEU A 78 7.75 -10.30 -1.26
CA LEU A 78 7.64 -10.71 -2.68
C LEU A 78 7.73 -12.22 -2.90
N GLY A 79 6.61 -12.92 -2.69
CA GLY A 79 6.38 -14.27 -3.20
C GLY A 79 5.52 -14.26 -4.48
N PRO A 80 5.33 -15.44 -5.11
CA PRO A 80 4.46 -15.60 -6.28
C PRO A 80 3.05 -15.04 -6.09
N GLU A 81 2.50 -15.11 -4.87
CA GLU A 81 1.15 -14.64 -4.56
C GLU A 81 1.03 -13.11 -4.64
N LEU A 82 2.05 -12.39 -4.15
CA LEU A 82 2.09 -10.93 -4.27
C LEU A 82 2.37 -10.50 -5.72
N HIS A 83 3.28 -11.19 -6.40
CA HIS A 83 3.56 -10.92 -7.81
C HIS A 83 2.31 -11.07 -8.69
N ALA A 84 1.54 -12.14 -8.50
CA ALA A 84 0.29 -12.36 -9.21
C ALA A 84 -0.71 -11.21 -8.97
N LEU A 85 -0.80 -10.72 -7.73
CA LEU A 85 -1.65 -9.57 -7.40
C LEU A 85 -1.13 -8.28 -8.05
N ILE A 86 0.18 -8.03 -8.06
CA ILE A 86 0.78 -6.84 -8.69
C ILE A 86 0.40 -6.73 -10.18
N GLN A 87 0.33 -7.86 -10.88
CA GLN A 87 0.00 -7.94 -12.32
C GLN A 87 -1.48 -8.19 -12.60
N HIS A 88 -2.34 -8.22 -11.57
CA HIS A 88 -3.72 -8.66 -11.72
C HIS A 88 -4.49 -7.77 -12.72
N PRO A 89 -5.21 -8.34 -13.71
CA PRO A 89 -5.94 -7.56 -14.73
C PRO A 89 -6.88 -6.52 -14.14
N GLY A 90 -7.68 -6.89 -13.12
CA GLY A 90 -8.58 -5.96 -12.44
C GLY A 90 -7.91 -4.71 -11.82
N ILE A 91 -6.62 -4.78 -11.49
CA ILE A 91 -5.83 -3.61 -11.04
C ILE A 91 -5.29 -2.85 -12.24
N VAL A 92 -4.62 -3.56 -13.16
CA VAL A 92 -3.91 -2.92 -14.27
C VAL A 92 -4.89 -2.28 -15.27
N ASP A 93 -6.06 -2.89 -15.50
CA ASP A 93 -7.15 -2.33 -16.30
C ASP A 93 -7.73 -1.05 -15.68
N ALA A 94 -7.79 -0.97 -14.35
CA ALA A 94 -8.24 0.25 -13.65
C ALA A 94 -7.18 1.37 -13.70
N LEU A 95 -5.90 1.02 -13.81
CA LEU A 95 -4.78 1.96 -13.92
C LEU A 95 -4.59 2.51 -15.33
N GLU A 96 -4.83 1.73 -16.37
CA GLU A 96 -4.57 2.13 -17.77
C GLU A 96 -5.23 3.45 -18.18
N PRO A 97 -6.50 3.75 -17.84
CA PRO A 97 -7.11 5.05 -18.15
C PRO A 97 -6.44 6.25 -17.46
N LEU A 98 -5.68 6.00 -16.38
CA LEU A 98 -5.01 7.01 -15.56
C LEU A 98 -3.54 7.19 -15.93
N LEU A 99 -2.84 6.09 -16.25
CA LEU A 99 -1.40 6.05 -16.52
C LEU A 99 -1.06 5.84 -18.01
N GLY A 100 -2.03 5.45 -18.84
CA GLY A 100 -1.83 5.07 -20.23
C GLY A 100 -1.44 3.58 -20.40
N PRO A 101 -1.08 3.17 -21.63
CA PRO A 101 -0.95 1.76 -22.00
C PRO A 101 0.33 1.08 -21.50
N ASN A 102 1.26 1.82 -20.88
CA ASN A 102 2.48 1.26 -20.31
C ASN A 102 2.52 1.60 -18.82
N VAL A 103 2.33 0.57 -17.99
CA VAL A 103 2.20 0.69 -16.54
C VAL A 103 3.33 -0.09 -15.88
N SER A 104 3.96 0.52 -14.89
CA SER A 104 4.98 -0.11 -14.07
C SER A 104 4.55 -0.16 -12.61
N PHE A 105 4.78 -1.31 -11.97
CA PHE A 105 4.94 -1.35 -10.53
C PHE A 105 6.20 -0.56 -10.18
N ASN A 106 6.09 0.43 -9.32
CA ASN A 106 7.20 1.35 -9.09
C ASN A 106 8.30 0.73 -8.20
N GLY A 107 8.05 -0.41 -7.55
CA GLY A 107 8.98 -1.04 -6.60
C GLY A 107 8.49 -1.02 -5.16
N ASP A 108 7.53 -0.16 -4.83
CA ASP A 108 7.09 0.07 -3.45
C ASP A 108 5.74 -0.56 -3.13
N TYR A 109 5.71 -1.31 -2.03
CA TYR A 109 4.50 -1.85 -1.45
C TYR A 109 4.64 -2.05 0.05
N HIS A 110 3.49 -2.11 0.72
CA HIS A 110 3.41 -2.37 2.14
C HIS A 110 2.19 -3.22 2.47
N LEU A 111 2.41 -4.36 3.12
CA LEU A 111 1.36 -5.08 3.81
C LEU A 111 1.16 -4.47 5.19
N ARG A 112 -0.05 -4.00 5.48
CA ARG A 112 -0.40 -3.22 6.66
C ARG A 112 -1.30 -4.05 7.59
N PRO A 113 -0.76 -4.55 8.72
CA PRO A 113 -1.60 -5.00 9.82
C PRO A 113 -2.05 -3.76 10.60
N LYS A 114 -3.36 -3.57 10.72
CA LYS A 114 -3.91 -2.59 11.65
C LYS A 114 -4.41 -3.30 12.89
N MET A 115 -3.62 -3.22 13.94
CA MET A 115 -3.83 -3.98 15.17
C MET A 115 -4.98 -3.37 16.00
N PRO A 116 -5.78 -4.20 16.67
CA PRO A 116 -6.76 -3.74 17.66
C PRO A 116 -6.17 -2.71 18.62
N ASP A 117 -6.88 -1.60 18.82
CA ASP A 117 -6.58 -0.51 19.76
C ASP A 117 -5.17 0.10 19.65
N SER A 118 -4.47 -0.10 18.53
CA SER A 118 -3.07 0.32 18.38
C SER A 118 -2.92 1.65 17.65
N GLU A 119 -2.57 2.69 18.40
CA GLU A 119 -2.18 4.03 17.89
C GLU A 119 -0.96 3.98 16.94
N LEU A 120 -0.10 2.97 17.06
CA LEU A 120 1.08 2.81 16.20
C LEU A 120 0.70 2.54 14.73
N THR A 121 -0.47 1.92 14.53
CA THR A 121 -1.02 1.54 13.22
C THR A 121 -2.13 2.48 12.75
N ALA A 122 -2.42 3.54 13.52
CA ALA A 122 -3.15 4.71 13.04
C ALA A 122 -2.20 5.66 12.31
N PHE A 123 -2.63 6.16 11.15
CA PHE A 123 -1.82 7.03 10.31
C PHE A 123 -2.52 8.39 10.21
N PRO A 124 -1.85 9.49 10.58
CA PRO A 124 -2.40 10.82 10.36
C PRO A 124 -2.68 11.09 8.88
N LEU A 125 -3.51 12.08 8.61
CA LEU A 125 -3.65 12.63 7.26
C LEU A 125 -2.27 13.09 6.77
N HIS A 126 -1.86 12.56 5.62
CA HIS A 126 -0.58 12.85 4.99
C HIS A 126 -0.67 12.71 3.47
N GLN A 127 0.33 13.25 2.77
CA GLN A 127 0.61 12.97 1.37
C GLN A 127 1.77 11.96 1.31
N ASP A 128 1.71 10.95 0.45
CA ASP A 128 2.81 9.96 0.31
C ASP A 128 4.14 10.67 -0.01
N SER A 129 4.09 11.75 -0.80
CA SER A 129 5.27 12.57 -1.11
C SER A 129 5.96 13.20 0.10
N GLN A 130 5.28 13.33 1.25
CA GLN A 130 5.92 13.73 2.51
C GLN A 130 6.91 12.67 3.01
N TYR A 131 6.64 11.38 2.76
CA TYR A 131 7.54 10.28 3.10
C TYR A 131 8.63 10.07 2.04
N TYR A 132 8.31 10.32 0.77
CA TYR A 132 9.25 10.12 -0.32
C TYR A 132 10.27 11.25 -0.48
N GLY A 133 9.88 12.50 -0.22
CA GLY A 133 10.73 13.68 -0.39
C GLY A 133 10.17 14.64 -1.43
N LYS A 134 10.57 15.91 -1.36
CA LYS A 134 9.91 17.02 -2.06
C LYS A 134 9.85 16.84 -3.58
N GLN A 135 10.89 16.27 -4.19
CA GLN A 135 10.98 16.03 -5.62
C GLN A 135 9.89 15.06 -6.13
N SER A 136 9.47 14.10 -5.29
CA SER A 136 8.46 13.12 -5.66
C SER A 136 7.08 13.71 -5.94
N ARG A 137 6.80 14.96 -5.52
CA ARG A 137 5.51 15.62 -5.78
C ARG A 137 5.19 15.81 -7.26
N HIS A 138 6.24 15.84 -8.09
CA HIS A 138 6.11 15.97 -9.55
C HIS A 138 5.97 14.61 -10.24
N ALA A 139 6.35 13.52 -9.56
CA ALA A 139 6.11 12.18 -10.07
C ALA A 139 4.64 11.81 -9.90
N HIS A 140 4.00 11.33 -10.97
CA HIS A 140 2.64 10.80 -10.87
C HIS A 140 2.68 9.35 -10.40
N ILE A 141 2.52 9.14 -9.10
CA ILE A 141 2.49 7.82 -8.47
C ILE A 141 1.06 7.55 -8.01
N ILE A 142 0.54 6.38 -8.37
CA ILE A 142 -0.77 5.92 -7.94
C ILE A 142 -0.58 4.81 -6.91
N THR A 143 -1.07 5.04 -5.70
CA THR A 143 -1.22 3.97 -4.71
C THR A 143 -2.52 3.25 -4.99
N VAL A 144 -2.44 1.93 -5.19
CA VAL A 144 -3.57 1.00 -5.22
C VAL A 144 -3.65 0.36 -3.84
N TRP A 145 -4.69 0.72 -3.09
CA TRP A 145 -4.97 0.20 -1.76
C TRP A 145 -6.05 -0.87 -1.82
N ILE A 146 -5.75 -2.04 -1.26
CA ILE A 146 -6.58 -3.24 -1.36
C ILE A 146 -6.82 -3.79 0.05
N PRO A 147 -8.06 -3.75 0.56
CA PRO A 147 -8.38 -4.40 1.81
C PRO A 147 -8.46 -5.92 1.60
N LEU A 148 -7.84 -6.69 2.52
CA LEU A 148 -7.86 -8.16 2.49
C LEU A 148 -9.00 -8.75 3.35
N VAL A 149 -9.79 -7.87 3.95
CA VAL A 149 -11.01 -8.10 4.76
C VAL A 149 -12.00 -6.98 4.42
N ASP A 150 -13.25 -7.06 4.84
CA ASP A 150 -14.15 -5.90 4.74
C ASP A 150 -13.67 -4.80 5.69
N VAL A 151 -13.81 -3.54 5.30
CA VAL A 151 -13.35 -2.39 6.08
C VAL A 151 -14.40 -1.30 6.19
N ASP A 152 -14.45 -0.72 7.38
CA ASP A 152 -15.38 0.34 7.75
C ASP A 152 -14.71 1.31 8.73
N GLU A 153 -15.47 2.22 9.31
CA GLU A 153 -14.93 3.20 10.26
C GLU A 153 -14.50 2.56 11.59
N GLU A 154 -15.08 1.43 11.99
CA GLU A 154 -14.77 0.75 13.25
C GLU A 154 -13.42 0.05 13.16
N ASN A 155 -13.16 -0.69 12.07
CA ASN A 155 -11.89 -1.38 11.86
C ASN A 155 -10.81 -0.53 11.17
N GLY A 156 -11.14 0.75 10.91
CA GLY A 156 -10.20 1.78 10.50
C GLY A 156 -9.89 1.76 9.00
N CYS A 157 -10.93 1.89 8.18
CA CYS A 157 -10.85 2.23 6.77
C CYS A 157 -10.05 3.52 6.53
N LEU A 158 -9.71 3.77 5.27
CA LEU A 158 -9.03 5.00 4.89
C LEU A 158 -10.00 6.19 4.91
N TYR A 159 -9.43 7.36 5.20
CA TYR A 159 -10.05 8.66 5.03
C TYR A 159 -9.25 9.44 4.00
N LEU A 160 -9.93 10.14 3.09
CA LEU A 160 -9.30 10.97 2.06
C LEU A 160 -9.95 12.34 2.00
N ILE A 161 -9.17 13.36 1.64
CA ILE A 161 -9.72 14.70 1.36
C ILE A 161 -9.88 14.86 -0.16
N PRO A 162 -11.11 14.92 -0.71
CA PRO A 162 -11.33 15.13 -2.14
C PRO A 162 -10.71 16.43 -2.64
N GLY A 163 -10.00 16.36 -3.77
CA GLY A 163 -9.36 17.49 -4.44
C GLY A 163 -8.03 17.92 -3.83
N SER A 164 -7.61 17.30 -2.72
CA SER A 164 -6.33 17.62 -2.08
C SER A 164 -5.10 17.24 -2.93
N ASN A 165 -5.27 16.40 -3.95
CA ASN A 165 -4.21 16.12 -4.93
C ASN A 165 -3.77 17.34 -5.73
N ALA A 166 -4.62 18.38 -5.82
CA ALA A 166 -4.31 19.63 -6.51
C ALA A 166 -3.63 20.66 -5.58
N TRP A 167 -3.51 20.37 -4.28
CA TRP A 167 -2.78 21.22 -3.35
C TRP A 167 -1.27 21.06 -3.53
N GLU A 168 -0.52 22.00 -2.97
CA GLU A 168 0.91 21.87 -2.84
C GLU A 168 1.31 20.70 -1.92
N LEU A 169 2.59 20.31 -2.00
CA LEU A 169 3.16 19.43 -0.97
C LEU A 169 3.31 20.24 0.32
N ILE A 170 2.52 19.91 1.34
CA ILE A 170 2.58 20.60 2.63
C ILE A 170 3.83 20.15 3.40
N ASP A 171 4.59 21.12 3.88
CA ASP A 171 5.77 20.88 4.70
C ASP A 171 5.41 20.14 6.00
N SER A 172 6.27 19.21 6.39
CA SER A 172 5.98 18.25 7.46
C SER A 172 7.26 17.79 8.15
N LYS A 173 7.09 17.17 9.33
CA LYS A 173 8.17 16.51 10.07
C LYS A 173 7.73 15.15 10.59
N ARG A 174 8.71 14.30 10.93
CA ARG A 174 8.44 13.04 11.62
C ARG A 174 8.06 13.29 13.08
N ASP A 175 7.03 12.61 13.55
CA ASP A 175 6.70 12.50 14.98
C ASP A 175 7.45 11.34 15.66
N LYS A 176 7.20 11.14 16.95
CA LYS A 176 7.81 10.06 17.76
C LYS A 176 7.52 8.64 17.24
N ASN A 177 6.45 8.47 16.47
CA ASN A 177 6.05 7.20 15.86
C ASN A 177 6.54 7.11 14.40
N MET A 178 7.43 8.02 13.98
CA MET A 178 7.96 8.14 12.62
C MET A 178 6.92 8.48 11.55
N ASN A 179 5.74 8.96 11.93
CA ASN A 179 4.74 9.47 11.00
C ASN A 179 5.09 10.87 10.53
N MET A 180 4.89 11.16 9.24
CA MET A 180 4.88 12.54 8.77
C MET A 180 3.65 13.26 9.32
N ARG A 181 3.87 14.43 9.90
CA ARG A 181 2.86 15.37 10.38
C ARG A 181 3.05 16.68 9.65
N SER A 182 2.02 17.11 8.92
CA SER A 182 1.96 18.44 8.32
C SER A 182 2.11 19.52 9.40
N PHE A 183 2.75 20.65 9.04
CA PHE A 183 2.81 21.82 9.92
C PHE A 183 1.49 22.60 9.98
N GLU A 184 0.66 22.42 8.96
CA GLU A 184 -0.68 22.96 8.87
C GLU A 184 -1.69 21.82 9.03
N ASP A 185 -2.87 22.12 9.56
CA ASP A 185 -3.95 21.15 9.67
C ASP A 185 -4.66 20.99 8.31
N PRO A 186 -4.55 19.84 7.63
CA PRO A 186 -5.24 19.63 6.35
C PRO A 186 -6.76 19.70 6.47
N GLU A 187 -7.34 19.46 7.65
CA GLU A 187 -8.79 19.52 7.86
C GLU A 187 -9.35 20.95 7.82
N GLU A 188 -8.50 21.97 8.01
CA GLU A 188 -8.88 23.38 7.81
C GLU A 188 -9.09 23.72 6.32
N ARG A 189 -8.47 22.95 5.41
CA ARG A 189 -8.54 23.17 3.96
C ARG A 189 -9.56 22.27 3.26
N GLY A 190 -9.92 21.13 3.85
CA GLY A 190 -10.89 20.22 3.27
C GLY A 190 -11.33 19.13 4.24
N THR A 191 -12.55 18.61 4.05
CA THR A 191 -13.13 17.62 4.95
C THR A 191 -12.73 16.20 4.54
N PRO A 192 -12.08 15.42 5.43
CA PRO A 192 -11.78 14.02 5.15
C PRO A 192 -13.06 13.19 5.15
N ILE A 193 -13.25 12.36 4.13
CA ILE A 193 -14.39 11.43 4.03
C ILE A 193 -13.93 9.98 4.22
N PRO A 194 -14.70 9.14 4.95
CA PRO A 194 -14.38 7.73 5.12
C PRO A 194 -14.61 6.94 3.83
N MET A 195 -13.81 5.88 3.63
CA MET A 195 -13.91 4.98 2.48
C MET A 195 -14.14 3.53 2.93
N PRO A 196 -15.38 3.19 3.35
CA PRO A 196 -15.75 1.80 3.62
C PRO A 196 -15.74 0.97 2.33
N MET A 197 -15.14 -0.21 2.42
CA MET A 197 -14.84 -1.08 1.28
C MET A 197 -15.04 -2.54 1.63
N ASN A 198 -15.54 -3.32 0.68
CA ASN A 198 -15.61 -4.77 0.81
C ASN A 198 -14.32 -5.40 0.28
N LYS A 199 -13.99 -6.59 0.76
CA LYS A 199 -12.95 -7.44 0.16
C LYS A 199 -13.24 -7.59 -1.34
N GLY A 200 -12.24 -7.30 -2.17
CA GLY A 200 -12.35 -7.28 -3.64
C GLY A 200 -12.49 -5.88 -4.25
N ASP A 201 -12.82 -4.86 -3.45
CA ASP A 201 -12.72 -3.47 -3.89
C ASP A 201 -11.26 -3.00 -3.93
N ILE A 202 -10.96 -2.01 -4.77
CA ILE A 202 -9.65 -1.33 -4.79
C ILE A 202 -9.83 0.18 -4.76
N LEU A 203 -8.95 0.88 -4.05
CA LEU A 203 -8.91 2.34 -4.00
C LEU A 203 -7.61 2.83 -4.64
N LEU A 204 -7.72 3.59 -5.71
CA LEU A 204 -6.61 4.22 -6.40
C LEU A 204 -6.52 5.67 -5.93
N PHE A 205 -5.36 6.15 -5.50
CA PHE A 205 -5.17 7.57 -5.16
C PHE A 205 -3.77 8.08 -5.51
N SER A 206 -3.68 9.36 -5.84
CA SER A 206 -2.40 10.02 -6.12
C SER A 206 -1.56 10.14 -4.84
N ASN A 207 -0.24 10.05 -4.97
CA ASN A 207 0.73 10.37 -3.92
C ASN A 207 0.57 11.78 -3.29
N MET A 208 -0.13 12.68 -3.97
CA MET A 208 -0.43 14.03 -3.50
C MET A 208 -1.76 14.14 -2.75
N THR A 209 -2.59 13.09 -2.76
CA THR A 209 -3.89 13.08 -2.08
C THR A 209 -3.68 12.90 -0.58
N PHE A 210 -4.23 13.81 0.22
CA PHE A 210 -4.26 13.66 1.66
C PHE A 210 -5.12 12.45 2.04
N HIS A 211 -4.49 11.51 2.75
CA HIS A 211 -5.15 10.31 3.23
C HIS A 211 -4.60 9.86 4.58
N GLY A 212 -5.39 9.09 5.33
CA GLY A 212 -5.04 8.60 6.65
C GLY A 212 -5.96 7.47 7.11
N SER A 213 -5.74 6.94 8.31
CA SER A 213 -6.66 5.99 8.93
C SER A 213 -6.68 6.13 10.45
N LYS A 214 -7.87 6.04 11.03
CA LYS A 214 -8.12 6.11 12.48
C LYS A 214 -7.76 4.80 13.19
N VAL A 215 -7.82 4.70 14.51
CA VAL A 215 -7.55 3.45 15.25
C VAL A 215 -8.55 2.34 14.85
N ASN A 216 -8.09 1.10 14.80
CA ASN A 216 -8.96 -0.08 14.68
C ASN A 216 -9.53 -0.42 16.06
N ARG A 217 -10.86 -0.39 16.21
CA ARG A 217 -11.59 -0.62 17.46
C ARG A 217 -12.25 -2.00 17.53
N THR A 218 -11.99 -2.88 16.56
CA THR A 218 -12.45 -4.27 16.59
C THR A 218 -11.41 -5.18 17.23
N ASP A 219 -11.75 -6.44 17.46
CA ASP A 219 -10.87 -7.45 18.03
C ASP A 219 -10.09 -8.27 16.97
N GLU A 220 -10.22 -7.89 15.69
CA GLU A 220 -9.52 -8.51 14.56
C GLU A 220 -8.49 -7.55 13.95
N VAL A 221 -7.47 -8.10 13.29
CA VAL A 221 -6.55 -7.31 12.49
C VAL A 221 -7.20 -6.92 11.16
N ARG A 222 -7.29 -5.61 10.89
CA ARG A 222 -7.60 -5.11 9.55
C ARG A 222 -6.35 -5.21 8.69
N TRP A 223 -6.34 -6.17 7.78
CA TRP A 223 -5.28 -6.35 6.80
C TRP A 223 -5.57 -5.58 5.52
N SER A 224 -4.58 -4.84 5.03
CA SER A 224 -4.60 -4.27 3.68
C SER A 224 -3.22 -4.34 3.05
N ILE A 225 -3.16 -4.25 1.74
CA ILE A 225 -1.91 -4.03 1.02
C ILE A 225 -2.03 -2.75 0.18
N ASP A 226 -0.97 -1.96 0.20
CA ASP A 226 -0.85 -0.83 -0.72
C ASP A 226 0.32 -1.08 -1.68
N ILE A 227 0.04 -0.99 -2.99
CA ILE A 227 0.98 -1.25 -4.09
C ILE A 227 1.06 0.02 -4.94
N ARG A 228 2.27 0.48 -5.28
CA ARG A 228 2.44 1.73 -6.00
C ARG A 228 2.80 1.49 -7.45
N TYR A 229 2.17 2.26 -8.32
CA TYR A 229 2.33 2.19 -9.77
C TYR A 229 2.65 3.57 -10.32
N CYS A 230 3.33 3.57 -11.46
CA CYS A 230 3.59 4.76 -12.26
C CYS A 230 3.49 4.41 -13.74
N ARG A 231 3.45 5.44 -14.58
CA ARG A 231 3.61 5.24 -16.01
C ARG A 231 5.03 4.76 -16.29
N THR A 232 5.20 3.82 -17.21
CA THR A 232 6.53 3.28 -17.51
C THR A 232 7.44 4.39 -18.07
N PRO A 233 8.56 4.72 -17.40
CA PRO A 233 9.42 5.81 -17.85
C PRO A 233 9.96 5.60 -19.27
N GLY A 234 10.06 6.68 -20.04
CA GLY A 234 10.51 6.64 -21.44
C GLY A 234 9.43 6.23 -22.46
N THR A 235 8.20 5.98 -22.03
CA THR A 235 7.08 5.65 -22.94
C THR A 235 6.18 6.85 -23.26
N TYR A 236 6.62 8.06 -22.90
CA TYR A 236 5.86 9.30 -23.03
C TYR A 236 6.70 10.56 -22.87
N ASP A 237 6.15 11.66 -23.37
CA ASP A 237 6.66 13.01 -23.15
C ASP A 237 6.02 13.63 -21.90
N ALA A 238 6.85 14.31 -21.09
CA ALA A 238 6.42 15.04 -19.91
C ALA A 238 7.33 16.27 -19.69
N PRO A 239 6.86 17.29 -18.94
CA PRO A 239 7.71 18.38 -18.48
C PRO A 239 8.93 17.89 -17.69
N GLN A 240 10.04 18.64 -17.74
CA GLN A 240 11.30 18.23 -17.12
C GLN A 240 11.16 17.97 -15.61
N GLU A 241 10.37 18.77 -14.90
CA GLU A 241 10.15 18.59 -13.46
C GLU A 241 9.49 17.25 -13.12
N VAL A 242 8.65 16.72 -14.02
CA VAL A 242 8.02 15.40 -13.86
C VAL A 242 9.06 14.30 -14.04
N LEU A 243 9.88 14.40 -15.09
CA LEU A 243 10.97 13.46 -15.35
C LEU A 243 11.99 13.44 -14.20
N ASP A 244 12.33 14.61 -13.64
CA ASP A 244 13.23 14.73 -12.50
C ASP A 244 12.63 14.08 -11.23
N GLY A 245 11.34 14.27 -10.98
CA GLY A 245 10.62 13.63 -9.88
C GLY A 245 10.59 12.11 -10.01
N GLU A 246 10.38 11.60 -11.22
CA GLU A 246 10.39 10.17 -11.52
C GLU A 246 11.78 9.55 -11.38
N ALA A 247 12.81 10.24 -11.87
CA ALA A 247 14.21 9.83 -11.71
C ALA A 247 14.60 9.77 -10.23
N PHE A 248 14.22 10.79 -9.44
CA PHE A 248 14.42 10.80 -7.99
C PHE A 248 13.78 9.57 -7.32
N MET A 249 12.55 9.23 -7.71
CA MET A 249 11.84 8.07 -7.15
C MET A 249 12.49 6.75 -7.55
N ARG A 250 12.88 6.61 -8.82
CA ARG A 250 13.60 5.44 -9.32
C ARG A 250 14.89 5.20 -8.54
N GLU A 251 15.75 6.22 -8.45
CA GLU A 251 17.04 6.12 -7.73
C GLU A 251 16.83 5.73 -6.27
N LYS A 252 15.83 6.33 -5.61
CA LYS A 252 15.47 6.02 -4.23
C LYS A 252 15.08 4.56 -4.05
N LEU A 253 14.25 4.02 -4.95
CA LEU A 253 13.74 2.65 -4.85
C LEU A 253 14.82 1.61 -5.20
N GLU A 254 15.64 1.89 -6.22
CA GLU A 254 16.80 1.07 -6.59
C GLU A 254 17.82 0.97 -5.42
N ARG A 255 18.10 2.08 -4.73
CA ARG A 255 18.97 2.09 -3.53
C ARG A 255 18.44 1.22 -2.40
N THR A 256 17.13 1.01 -2.33
CA THR A 256 16.48 0.15 -1.32
C THR A 256 16.23 -1.27 -1.79
N LYS A 257 16.85 -1.69 -2.90
CA LYS A 257 16.65 -3.00 -3.52
C LYS A 257 15.20 -3.29 -3.91
N ARG A 258 14.53 -2.29 -4.49
CA ARG A 258 13.14 -2.33 -4.93
C ARG A 258 13.01 -1.76 -6.34
N PRO A 259 13.61 -2.38 -7.37
CA PRO A 259 13.61 -1.78 -8.70
C PRO A 259 12.18 -1.74 -9.27
N PRO A 260 11.82 -0.70 -10.05
CA PRO A 260 10.57 -0.67 -10.79
C PRO A 260 10.52 -1.75 -11.87
N PHE A 261 9.34 -2.34 -12.11
CA PHE A 261 9.12 -3.34 -13.15
C PHE A 261 7.87 -3.02 -13.96
N SER A 262 7.93 -3.24 -15.26
CA SER A 262 6.76 -3.11 -16.13
C SER A 262 5.74 -4.22 -15.80
N VAL A 263 4.47 -3.86 -15.71
CA VAL A 263 3.35 -4.80 -15.49
C VAL A 263 2.35 -4.80 -16.65
N ARG A 264 2.44 -3.81 -17.54
CA ARG A 264 1.73 -3.75 -18.82
C ARG A 264 2.52 -2.93 -19.83
N GLY A 265 2.49 -3.38 -21.09
CA GLY A 265 3.25 -2.78 -22.17
C GLY A 265 4.58 -3.51 -22.42
N GLN A 266 5.50 -2.84 -23.11
CA GLN A 266 6.78 -3.44 -23.48
C GLN A 266 7.64 -3.71 -22.24
N GLY A 267 8.28 -4.90 -22.19
CA GLY A 267 9.20 -5.28 -21.11
C GLY A 267 8.55 -5.75 -19.81
N ALA A 268 7.24 -6.02 -19.77
CA ALA A 268 6.60 -6.65 -18.62
C ALA A 268 7.09 -8.11 -18.47
N PRO A 269 7.65 -8.52 -17.31
CA PRO A 269 8.07 -9.90 -17.10
C PRO A 269 6.88 -10.84 -17.25
N ALA A 270 7.05 -11.90 -18.06
CA ALA A 270 5.97 -12.82 -18.38
C ALA A 270 5.61 -13.73 -17.19
N THR A 271 6.58 -13.99 -16.30
CA THR A 271 6.42 -14.87 -15.14
C THR A 271 7.12 -14.33 -13.89
N TYR A 272 6.75 -14.86 -12.73
CA TYR A 272 7.48 -14.60 -11.48
C TYR A 272 8.96 -15.01 -11.56
N ALA A 273 9.28 -16.08 -12.30
CA ALA A 273 10.65 -16.51 -12.48
C ALA A 273 11.48 -15.49 -13.28
N ASP A 274 10.88 -14.90 -14.32
CA ASP A 274 11.53 -13.82 -15.08
C ASP A 274 11.76 -12.58 -14.21
N TRP A 275 10.78 -12.26 -13.36
CA TRP A 275 10.91 -11.17 -12.40
C TRP A 275 12.02 -11.41 -11.38
N GLN A 276 12.09 -12.61 -10.81
CA GLN A 276 13.15 -12.99 -9.87
C GLN A 276 14.52 -12.96 -10.54
N ALA A 277 14.66 -13.52 -11.74
CA ALA A 277 15.91 -13.50 -12.49
C ALA A 277 16.36 -12.06 -12.82
N ALA A 278 15.42 -11.20 -13.22
CA ALA A 278 15.71 -9.80 -13.49
C ALA A 278 16.11 -9.03 -12.21
N PHE A 279 15.47 -9.34 -11.07
CA PHE A 279 15.86 -8.79 -9.78
C PHE A 279 17.27 -9.24 -9.38
N ASP A 280 17.56 -10.53 -9.48
CA ASP A 280 18.87 -11.10 -9.11
C ASP A 280 19.99 -10.53 -9.98
N ALA A 281 19.75 -10.33 -11.28
CA ALA A 281 20.72 -9.73 -12.20
C ALA A 281 21.06 -8.25 -11.91
N LEU A 282 20.17 -7.51 -11.24
CA LEU A 282 20.43 -6.11 -10.84
C LEU A 282 21.35 -6.00 -9.62
N TYR A 283 21.54 -7.08 -8.87
CA TYR A 283 22.30 -7.10 -7.61
C TYR A 283 23.40 -8.16 -7.56
N SER A 284 23.70 -8.81 -8.69
CA SER A 284 24.85 -9.69 -8.92
C SER A 284 26.11 -8.91 -9.26
#